data_AF-A0A6A5W5J4-F1
#
_entry.id   AF-A0A6A5W5J4-F1
#
_cell.length_a   1.000
_cell.length_b   1.000
_cell.length_c   1.000
_cell.angle_alpha   90.00
_cell.angle_beta   90.00
_cell.angle_gamma   90.00
#
_symmetry.space_group_name_H-M   'P 1'
#
loop_
_entity.id
_entity.type
_entity.pdbx_description
1 polymer ?
#
loop_
_entity_poly.entity_id
_entity_poly.type
_entity_poly.pdbx_seq_one_letter_code
_entity_poly.pdbx_strand_id
1 'polypeptide(L)'
;MGGHAFRSLYCPRFSLEIYLTTRTLATKVLNTLFTHVVEPAELPSKTNFGDLDFLVAGPKHAPSSPVDQPHLVELIKAALNTEYGRRSLPTDGVLFFAIPAPGREEEFHIQIDVHVVEVEGFEWNHFMYRYASGLKMVGSMVKPLGVTLDPKGCHVRVEEMERGDGPGSMVFVTREPNEVLEIVGLGRKFLEGGFGVNENCMDELLRFGECRLADCMDSV
;
A
#
# COMPACT_ATOMS: atom_id res chain seq x y z
N MET A 1 1.93 12.17 0.43
CA MET A 1 1.58 13.16 1.47
C MET A 1 0.28 12.68 2.10
N GLY A 2 0.37 12.21 3.33
CA GLY A 2 -0.72 11.64 4.11
C GLY A 2 -1.04 12.49 5.34
N GLY A 3 -1.94 12.04 6.23
CA GLY A 3 -2.32 12.77 7.44
C GLY A 3 -3.46 13.79 7.30
N HIS A 4 -4.30 13.69 6.25
CA HIS A 4 -5.38 14.64 5.96
C HIS A 4 -6.80 14.05 6.08
N ALA A 5 -6.96 12.85 6.64
CA ALA A 5 -8.26 12.20 6.78
C ALA A 5 -9.17 12.90 7.80
N PHE A 6 -8.64 13.63 8.77
CA PHE A 6 -9.40 14.28 9.83
C PHE A 6 -9.21 15.81 9.81
N ARG A 7 -10.13 16.53 9.17
CA ARG A 7 -10.04 18.00 9.02
C ARG A 7 -10.29 18.78 10.32
N SER A 8 -11.01 18.17 11.27
CA SER A 8 -11.35 18.77 12.56
C SER A 8 -10.32 18.51 13.65
N LEU A 9 -9.29 17.70 13.36
CA LEU A 9 -8.22 17.36 14.29
C LEU A 9 -6.90 17.96 13.82
N TYR A 10 -6.05 18.30 14.77
CA TYR A 10 -4.67 18.68 14.46
C TYR A 10 -3.82 17.42 14.30
N CYS A 11 -3.55 17.04 13.05
CA CYS A 11 -2.69 15.93 12.67
C CYS A 11 -1.45 16.45 11.90
N PRO A 12 -0.48 17.08 12.59
CA PRO A 12 0.75 17.54 11.96
C PRO A 12 1.62 16.37 11.53
N ARG A 13 2.64 16.65 10.73
CA ARG A 13 3.70 15.67 10.54
C ARG A 13 4.56 15.51 11.80
N PHE A 14 5.09 14.33 12.02
CA PHE A 14 5.75 13.95 13.27
C PHE A 14 7.13 13.28 13.06
N SER A 15 7.90 13.21 14.15
CA SER A 15 9.28 12.70 14.18
C SER A 15 9.34 11.17 14.05
N LEU A 16 10.53 10.66 13.72
CA LEU A 16 10.79 9.22 13.68
C LEU A 16 10.53 8.52 15.02
N GLU A 17 10.85 9.16 16.13
CA GLU A 17 10.62 8.60 17.47
C GLU A 17 9.13 8.35 17.72
N ILE A 18 8.30 9.36 17.43
CA ILE A 18 6.85 9.27 17.56
C ILE A 18 6.29 8.23 16.58
N TYR A 19 6.81 8.20 15.35
CA TYR A 19 6.46 7.19 14.36
C TYR A 19 6.73 5.77 14.86
N LEU A 20 7.94 5.48 15.33
CA LEU A 20 8.33 4.14 15.79
C LEU A 20 7.53 3.69 17.03
N THR A 21 7.27 4.62 17.95
CA THR A 21 6.48 4.35 19.15
C THR A 21 5.04 4.03 18.79
N THR A 22 4.44 4.87 17.94
CA THR A 22 3.05 4.71 17.49
C THR A 22 2.88 3.46 16.64
N ARG A 23 3.84 3.15 15.76
CA ARG A 23 3.88 1.91 14.99
C ARG A 23 3.87 0.69 15.89
N THR A 24 4.72 0.68 16.92
CA THR A 24 4.82 -0.46 17.84
C THR A 24 3.48 -0.71 18.56
N LEU A 25 2.85 0.37 19.02
CA LEU A 25 1.53 0.33 19.65
C LEU A 25 0.47 -0.20 18.68
N ALA A 26 0.33 0.43 17.51
CA ALA A 26 -0.68 0.09 16.53
C ALA A 26 -0.51 -1.35 16.01
N THR A 27 0.73 -1.77 15.72
CA THR A 27 1.05 -3.14 15.31
C THR A 27 0.61 -4.15 16.36
N LYS A 28 0.93 -3.89 17.65
CA LYS A 28 0.54 -4.79 18.74
C LYS A 28 -0.98 -4.90 18.85
N VAL A 29 -1.69 -3.78 18.78
CA VAL A 29 -3.16 -3.72 18.83
C VAL A 29 -3.78 -4.47 17.65
N LEU A 30 -3.38 -4.15 16.42
CA LEU A 30 -3.94 -4.76 15.21
C LEU A 30 -3.68 -6.27 15.16
N ASN A 31 -2.54 -6.75 15.66
CA ASN A 31 -2.28 -8.19 15.76
C ASN A 31 -3.22 -8.93 16.70
N THR A 32 -3.91 -8.25 17.62
CA THR A 32 -4.97 -8.89 18.43
C THR A 32 -6.25 -9.10 17.61
N LEU A 33 -6.50 -8.27 16.61
CA LEU A 33 -7.73 -8.27 15.81
C LEU A 33 -7.60 -9.02 14.48
N PHE A 34 -6.40 -9.09 13.91
CA PHE A 34 -6.16 -9.65 12.59
C PHE A 34 -5.09 -10.75 12.62
N THR A 35 -5.17 -11.66 11.66
CA THR A 35 -4.19 -12.74 11.47
C THR A 35 -2.96 -12.24 10.73
N HIS A 36 -3.17 -11.38 9.73
CA HIS A 36 -2.10 -10.77 8.97
C HIS A 36 -2.10 -9.26 9.22
N VAL A 37 -0.94 -8.72 9.61
CA VAL A 37 -0.72 -7.28 9.83
C VAL A 37 0.67 -6.96 9.31
N VAL A 38 0.76 -6.04 8.36
CA VAL A 38 2.03 -5.56 7.84
C VAL A 38 1.96 -4.05 7.65
N GLU A 39 3.06 -3.37 7.97
CA GLU A 39 3.33 -2.00 7.53
C GLU A 39 4.05 -2.11 6.18
N PRO A 40 3.46 -1.62 5.07
CA PRO A 40 4.14 -1.61 3.78
C PRO A 40 5.44 -0.81 3.88
N ALA A 41 6.50 -1.29 3.22
CA ALA A 41 7.79 -0.60 3.26
C ALA A 41 7.66 0.84 2.75
N GLU A 42 8.28 1.80 3.42
CA GLU A 42 8.32 3.20 3.01
C GLU A 42 9.54 3.52 2.14
N LEU A 43 9.55 4.69 1.51
CA LEU A 43 10.74 5.18 0.81
C LEU A 43 11.87 5.48 1.82
N PRO A 44 13.12 4.99 1.60
CA PRO A 44 14.19 5.04 2.60
C PRO A 44 14.54 6.43 3.14
N SER A 45 14.43 7.48 2.32
CA SER A 45 14.83 8.83 2.72
C SER A 45 13.72 9.64 3.42
N LYS A 46 12.59 9.01 3.80
CA LYS A 46 11.49 9.69 4.48
C LYS A 46 11.87 9.96 5.95
N THR A 47 12.17 11.22 6.26
CA THR A 47 12.54 11.67 7.62
C THR A 47 11.40 12.36 8.36
N ASN A 48 10.22 12.48 7.74
CA ASN A 48 9.06 13.16 8.28
C ASN A 48 7.76 12.44 7.84
N PHE A 49 6.88 12.13 8.80
CA PHE A 49 5.74 11.22 8.61
C PHE A 49 4.41 11.94 8.83
N GLY A 50 3.42 11.70 7.97
CA GLY A 50 2.08 12.30 8.10
C GLY A 50 1.04 11.36 8.70
N ASP A 51 1.26 10.06 8.51
CA ASP A 51 0.38 8.95 8.87
C ASP A 51 1.19 7.66 8.98
N LEU A 52 0.51 6.62 9.46
CA LEU A 52 0.97 5.23 9.49
C LEU A 52 0.03 4.37 8.67
N ASP A 53 0.56 3.70 7.65
CA ASP A 53 -0.19 2.78 6.81
C ASP A 53 -0.04 1.33 7.29
N PHE A 54 -1.16 0.62 7.39
CA PHE A 54 -1.23 -0.80 7.68
C PHE A 54 -2.04 -1.52 6.62
N LEU A 55 -1.55 -2.68 6.18
CA LEU A 55 -2.32 -3.66 5.44
C LEU A 55 -2.66 -4.82 6.38
N VAL A 56 -3.94 -5.17 6.47
CA VAL A 56 -4.44 -6.21 7.37
C VAL A 56 -5.38 -7.19 6.67
N ALA A 57 -5.37 -8.45 7.11
CA ALA A 57 -6.30 -9.47 6.62
C ALA A 57 -6.63 -10.52 7.69
N GLY A 58 -7.75 -11.22 7.46
CA GLY A 58 -8.25 -12.29 8.33
C GLY A 58 -8.64 -11.79 9.73
N PRO A 59 -9.74 -11.03 9.87
CA PRO A 59 -10.27 -10.64 11.18
C PRO A 59 -10.52 -11.88 12.06
N LYS A 60 -10.02 -11.86 13.30
CA LYS A 60 -10.11 -13.00 14.24
C LYS A 60 -11.48 -13.12 14.93
N HIS A 61 -12.21 -12.02 14.99
CA HIS A 61 -13.46 -11.90 15.77
C HIS A 61 -14.68 -11.51 14.92
N ALA A 62 -14.54 -11.48 13.58
CA ALA A 62 -15.64 -11.22 12.66
C ALA A 62 -15.84 -12.43 11.73
N PRO A 63 -17.09 -12.75 11.34
CA PRO A 63 -17.34 -13.83 10.40
C PRO A 63 -16.68 -13.55 9.04
N SER A 64 -16.25 -14.63 8.38
CA SER A 64 -15.68 -14.62 7.04
C SER A 64 -16.70 -14.10 6.02
N SER A 65 -16.42 -12.93 5.44
CA SER A 65 -17.00 -12.26 4.27
C SER A 65 -18.55 -12.18 4.11
N PRO A 66 -19.11 -11.00 3.79
CA PRO A 66 -18.45 -9.70 3.65
C PRO A 66 -18.11 -9.10 5.02
N VAL A 67 -16.94 -8.47 5.12
CA VAL A 67 -16.47 -7.82 6.34
C VAL A 67 -17.40 -6.64 6.68
N ASP A 68 -18.04 -6.69 7.84
CA ASP A 68 -18.83 -5.57 8.39
C ASP A 68 -17.88 -4.43 8.80
N GLN A 69 -17.61 -3.51 7.86
CA GLN A 69 -16.71 -2.38 8.08
C GLN A 69 -17.16 -1.46 9.22
N PRO A 70 -18.45 -1.05 9.35
CA PRO A 70 -18.91 -0.31 10.52
C PRO A 70 -18.55 -0.98 11.85
N HIS A 71 -18.79 -2.29 11.96
CA HIS A 71 -18.41 -3.04 13.16
C HIS A 71 -16.90 -3.05 13.38
N LEU A 72 -16.13 -3.25 12.31
CA LEU A 72 -14.66 -3.28 12.36
C LEU A 72 -14.06 -1.92 12.78
N VAL A 73 -14.65 -0.81 12.35
CA VAL A 73 -14.28 0.54 12.79
C VAL A 73 -14.42 0.66 14.30
N GLU A 74 -15.54 0.21 14.88
CA GLU A 74 -15.76 0.28 16.33
C GLU A 74 -14.82 -0.66 17.10
N LEU A 75 -14.55 -1.87 16.59
CA LEU A 75 -13.56 -2.78 17.19
C LEU A 75 -12.16 -2.17 17.21
N ILE A 76 -11.70 -1.60 16.10
CA ILE A 76 -10.37 -0.99 16.01
C ILE A 76 -10.30 0.28 16.88
N LYS A 77 -11.35 1.11 16.90
CA LYS A 77 -11.45 2.27 17.82
C LYS A 77 -11.28 1.86 19.27
N ALA A 78 -12.02 0.83 19.70
CA ALA A 78 -11.92 0.31 21.06
C ALA A 78 -10.52 -0.22 21.37
N ALA A 79 -9.91 -0.95 20.44
CA ALA A 79 -8.59 -1.54 20.64
C ALA A 79 -7.45 -0.51 20.62
N LEU A 80 -7.57 0.54 19.80
CA LEU A 80 -6.64 1.68 19.75
C LEU A 80 -6.92 2.72 20.85
N ASN A 81 -7.99 2.54 21.63
CA ASN A 81 -8.46 3.49 22.64
C ASN A 81 -8.64 4.91 22.07
N THR A 82 -9.39 5.02 20.98
CA THR A 82 -9.72 6.30 20.34
C THR A 82 -11.21 6.43 20.03
N GLU A 83 -11.70 7.67 20.08
CA GLU A 83 -13.04 8.04 19.63
C GLU A 83 -13.10 8.32 18.13
N TYR A 84 -11.96 8.48 17.47
CA TYR A 84 -11.85 8.91 16.07
C TYR A 84 -11.53 7.74 15.15
N GLY A 85 -12.55 7.27 14.43
CA GLY A 85 -12.43 6.25 13.40
C GLY A 85 -13.55 6.35 12.36
N ARG A 86 -13.25 6.11 11.09
CA ARG A 86 -14.24 6.10 10.01
C ARG A 86 -13.76 5.29 8.80
N ARG A 87 -14.69 4.79 8.00
CA ARG A 87 -14.35 4.26 6.67
C ARG A 87 -14.01 5.38 5.68
N SER A 88 -13.19 5.04 4.70
CA SER A 88 -13.04 5.82 3.48
C SER A 88 -14.33 5.74 2.67
N LEU A 89 -14.79 6.87 2.17
CA LEU A 89 -15.92 6.95 1.22
C LEU A 89 -15.51 6.59 -0.22
N PRO A 90 -14.33 7.02 -0.73
CA PRO A 90 -13.93 6.72 -2.12
C PRO A 90 -13.28 5.35 -2.30
N THR A 91 -12.86 4.66 -1.24
CA THR A 91 -12.06 3.43 -1.36
C THR A 91 -12.57 2.39 -0.37
N ASP A 92 -13.15 1.32 -0.89
CA ASP A 92 -13.63 0.21 -0.07
C ASP A 92 -12.46 -0.46 0.67
N GLY A 93 -12.69 -0.94 1.89
CA GLY A 93 -11.67 -1.61 2.70
C GLY A 93 -10.67 -0.68 3.40
N VAL A 94 -10.60 0.61 3.06
CA VAL A 94 -9.70 1.57 3.74
C VAL A 94 -10.41 2.23 4.92
N LEU A 95 -9.83 2.12 6.10
CA LEU A 95 -10.32 2.69 7.36
C LEU A 95 -9.30 3.71 7.88
N PHE A 96 -9.79 4.83 8.39
CA PHE A 96 -8.97 5.91 8.94
C PHE A 96 -9.22 6.03 10.44
N PHE A 97 -8.15 6.19 11.21
CA PHE A 97 -8.18 6.42 12.65
C PHE A 97 -7.28 7.59 13.02
N ALA A 98 -7.59 8.26 14.13
CA ALA A 98 -6.71 9.25 14.71
C ALA A 98 -6.52 8.93 16.19
N ILE A 99 -5.29 8.73 16.63
CA ILE A 99 -4.98 8.46 18.04
C ILE A 99 -4.21 9.63 18.65
N PRO A 100 -4.34 9.93 19.94
CA PRO A 100 -3.48 10.91 20.60
C PRO A 100 -2.00 10.53 20.44
N ALA A 101 -1.13 11.51 20.23
CA ALA A 101 0.29 11.26 20.08
C ALA A 101 0.88 10.71 21.40
N PRO A 102 1.57 9.55 21.41
CA PRO A 102 2.13 8.99 22.64
C PRO A 102 3.10 9.96 23.33
N GLY A 103 2.87 10.23 24.61
CA GLY A 103 3.62 11.20 25.42
C GLY A 103 3.35 12.67 25.10
N ARG A 104 2.44 12.96 24.16
CA ARG A 104 2.02 14.30 23.72
C ARG A 104 0.52 14.33 23.46
N GLU A 105 -0.25 13.62 24.29
CA GLU A 105 -1.65 13.28 24.05
C GLU A 105 -2.55 14.52 23.95
N GLU A 106 -2.19 15.60 24.64
CA GLU A 106 -2.93 16.87 24.63
C GLU A 106 -2.57 17.78 23.45
N GLU A 107 -1.49 17.48 22.72
CA GLU A 107 -0.94 18.40 21.73
C GLU A 107 -1.47 18.14 20.32
N PHE A 108 -1.50 16.89 19.88
CA PHE A 108 -1.92 16.53 18.54
C PHE A 108 -2.28 15.04 18.39
N HIS A 109 -2.87 14.70 17.24
CA HIS A 109 -3.25 13.34 16.90
C HIS A 109 -2.37 12.79 15.76
N ILE A 110 -2.23 11.48 15.74
CA ILE A 110 -1.54 10.73 14.69
C ILE A 110 -2.58 9.96 13.90
N GLN A 111 -2.56 10.16 12.58
CA GLN A 111 -3.41 9.41 11.68
C GLN A 111 -2.85 8.01 11.44
N ILE A 112 -3.72 7.01 11.50
CA ILE A 112 -3.45 5.61 11.14
C ILE A 112 -4.44 5.20 10.05
N ASP A 113 -3.90 4.73 8.93
CA ASP A 113 -4.63 4.24 7.78
C ASP A 113 -4.55 2.70 7.79
N VAL A 114 -5.70 2.04 7.85
CA VAL A 114 -5.79 0.58 7.89
C VAL A 114 -6.52 0.11 6.64
N HIS A 115 -5.80 -0.53 5.73
CA HIS A 115 -6.35 -1.16 4.55
C HIS A 115 -6.65 -2.63 4.82
N VAL A 116 -7.93 -2.96 4.88
CA VAL A 116 -8.45 -4.31 5.11
C VAL A 116 -8.63 -5.00 3.77
N VAL A 117 -7.96 -6.14 3.59
CA VAL A 117 -8.02 -6.94 2.36
C VAL A 117 -8.39 -8.39 2.66
N GLU A 118 -8.87 -9.10 1.64
CA GLU A 118 -9.11 -10.53 1.69
C GLU A 118 -7.78 -11.31 1.82
N VAL A 119 -7.82 -12.43 2.53
CA VAL A 119 -6.62 -13.25 2.81
C VAL A 119 -5.98 -13.75 1.53
N GLU A 120 -6.80 -14.18 0.56
CA GLU A 120 -6.37 -14.69 -0.75
C GLU A 120 -5.64 -13.63 -1.60
N GLY A 121 -5.85 -12.35 -1.30
CA GLY A 121 -5.21 -11.23 -2.00
C GLY A 121 -4.10 -10.55 -1.20
N PHE A 122 -3.77 -11.03 0.00
CA PHE A 122 -2.92 -10.30 0.93
C PHE A 122 -1.52 -10.01 0.38
N GLU A 123 -0.82 -11.03 -0.14
CA GLU A 123 0.54 -10.87 -0.69
C GLU A 123 0.57 -9.94 -1.90
N TRP A 124 -0.44 -10.03 -2.77
CA TRP A 124 -0.56 -9.13 -3.92
C TRP A 124 -0.78 -7.68 -3.49
N ASN A 125 -1.67 -7.46 -2.53
CA ASN A 125 -1.87 -6.13 -1.98
C ASN A 125 -0.61 -5.62 -1.30
N HIS A 126 0.08 -6.45 -0.53
CA HIS A 126 1.34 -6.07 0.11
C HIS A 126 2.38 -5.62 -0.92
N PHE A 127 2.50 -6.33 -2.05
CA PHE A 127 3.32 -5.91 -3.17
C PHE A 127 2.89 -4.56 -3.77
N MET A 128 1.60 -4.38 -4.06
CA MET A 128 1.07 -3.16 -4.67
C MET A 128 1.25 -1.91 -3.80
N TYR A 129 1.09 -2.05 -2.47
CA TYR A 129 1.17 -0.95 -1.50
C TYR A 129 2.59 -0.68 -0.99
N ARG A 130 3.57 -1.52 -1.34
CA ARG A 130 4.98 -1.29 -1.02
C ARG A 130 5.46 0.06 -1.57
N TYR A 131 6.34 0.76 -0.85
CA TYR A 131 6.85 2.10 -1.16
C TYR A 131 5.75 3.17 -1.28
N ALA A 132 4.67 3.01 -0.50
CA ALA A 132 3.45 3.84 -0.49
C ALA A 132 2.71 3.97 -1.84
N SER A 133 3.28 3.44 -2.93
CA SER A 133 2.78 3.56 -4.30
C SER A 133 3.55 2.72 -5.34
N GLY A 134 4.10 1.57 -4.96
CA GLY A 134 4.83 0.67 -5.88
C GLY A 134 4.04 0.34 -7.14
N LEU A 135 2.72 0.13 -6.99
CA LEU A 135 1.79 -0.02 -8.11
C LEU A 135 1.80 1.17 -9.07
N LYS A 136 1.81 2.41 -8.59
CA LYS A 136 1.81 3.60 -9.45
C LYS A 136 3.14 3.77 -10.17
N MET A 137 4.24 3.53 -9.45
CA MET A 137 5.58 3.61 -10.01
C MET A 137 5.76 2.54 -11.10
N VAL A 138 5.66 1.26 -10.74
CA VAL A 138 5.83 0.13 -11.67
C VAL A 138 4.75 0.15 -12.76
N GLY A 139 3.49 0.37 -12.39
CA GLY A 139 2.37 0.46 -13.32
C GLY A 139 2.57 1.53 -14.41
N SER A 140 3.07 2.72 -14.06
CA SER A 140 3.36 3.75 -15.05
C SER A 140 4.48 3.35 -16.02
N MET A 141 5.48 2.61 -15.53
CA MET A 141 6.58 2.14 -16.37
C MET A 141 6.10 1.07 -17.33
N VAL A 142 5.28 0.11 -16.89
CA VAL A 142 4.90 -1.07 -17.70
C VAL A 142 3.72 -0.81 -18.63
N LYS A 143 2.95 0.26 -18.39
CA LYS A 143 1.80 0.65 -19.22
C LYS A 143 2.10 0.77 -20.72
N PRO A 144 3.21 1.38 -21.18
CA PRO A 144 3.57 1.43 -22.60
C PRO A 144 3.88 0.06 -23.23
N LEU A 145 4.12 -1.00 -22.44
CA LEU A 145 4.31 -2.37 -22.93
C LEU A 145 2.99 -3.12 -23.08
N GLY A 146 1.85 -2.45 -22.92
CA GLY A 146 0.55 -3.11 -22.88
C GLY A 146 0.33 -3.94 -21.61
N VAL A 147 1.12 -3.71 -20.55
CA VAL A 147 0.95 -4.39 -19.25
C VAL A 147 0.20 -3.49 -18.27
N THR A 148 -0.75 -4.05 -17.55
CA THR A 148 -1.50 -3.36 -16.48
C THR A 148 -1.41 -4.14 -15.19
N LEU A 149 -1.09 -3.43 -14.12
CA LEU A 149 -1.16 -3.94 -12.76
C LEU A 149 -2.38 -3.31 -12.09
N ASP A 150 -3.24 -4.13 -11.49
CA ASP A 150 -4.42 -3.68 -10.75
C ASP A 150 -4.67 -4.57 -9.51
N PRO A 151 -5.69 -4.31 -8.70
CA PRO A 151 -5.98 -5.15 -7.53
C PRO A 151 -6.31 -6.63 -7.85
N LYS A 152 -6.61 -6.98 -9.10
CA LYS A 152 -6.87 -8.35 -9.55
C LYS A 152 -5.60 -9.04 -10.05
N GLY A 153 -4.55 -8.32 -10.44
CA GLY A 153 -3.27 -8.93 -10.80
C GLY A 153 -2.50 -8.16 -11.86
N CYS A 154 -1.59 -8.88 -12.51
CA CYS A 154 -0.90 -8.46 -13.71
C CYS A 154 -1.66 -8.95 -14.95
N HIS A 155 -1.86 -8.05 -15.89
CA HIS A 155 -2.61 -8.27 -17.12
C HIS A 155 -1.84 -7.78 -18.34
N VAL A 156 -1.93 -8.51 -19.46
CA VAL A 156 -1.54 -8.01 -20.78
C VAL A 156 -2.79 -7.54 -21.51
N ARG A 157 -2.68 -6.44 -22.27
CA ARG A 157 -3.78 -5.83 -22.99
C ARG A 157 -3.74 -6.17 -24.48
N VAL A 158 -4.90 -6.53 -25.02
CA VAL A 158 -5.12 -6.74 -26.46
C VAL A 158 -5.51 -5.41 -27.10
N GLU A 159 -4.60 -4.81 -27.89
CA GLU A 159 -4.77 -3.45 -28.44
C GLU A 159 -6.07 -3.31 -29.25
N GLU A 160 -6.40 -4.31 -30.06
CA GLU A 160 -7.59 -4.29 -30.92
C GLU A 160 -8.90 -4.22 -30.11
N MET A 161 -8.90 -4.79 -28.90
CA MET A 161 -10.06 -4.78 -28.01
C MET A 161 -10.17 -3.49 -27.19
N GLU A 162 -9.07 -2.74 -26.99
CA GLU A 162 -9.08 -1.56 -26.13
C GLU A 162 -10.06 -0.47 -26.58
N ARG A 163 -10.28 -0.32 -27.90
CA ARG A 163 -11.16 0.70 -28.46
C ARG A 163 -12.65 0.41 -28.21
N GLY A 164 -13.01 -0.85 -27.99
CA GLY A 164 -14.41 -1.30 -27.85
C GLY A 164 -14.76 -1.80 -26.45
N ASP A 165 -13.84 -2.52 -25.80
CA ASP A 165 -14.02 -3.12 -24.48
C ASP A 165 -12.69 -3.08 -23.69
N GLY A 166 -12.42 -1.94 -23.05
CA GLY A 166 -11.21 -1.73 -22.25
C GLY A 166 -11.02 -2.73 -21.10
N PRO A 167 -12.07 -3.10 -20.34
CA PRO A 167 -12.00 -4.19 -19.37
C PRO A 167 -11.78 -5.57 -20.00
N GLY A 168 -12.47 -5.88 -21.10
CA GLY A 168 -12.34 -7.15 -21.82
C GLY A 168 -11.01 -7.32 -22.57
N SER A 169 -10.27 -6.23 -22.80
CA SER A 169 -8.93 -6.31 -23.39
C SER A 169 -7.88 -6.89 -22.45
N MET A 170 -8.18 -7.04 -21.16
CA MET A 170 -7.22 -7.48 -20.15
C MET A 170 -7.19 -9.01 -20.03
N VAL A 171 -6.08 -9.62 -20.43
CA VAL A 171 -5.79 -11.04 -20.24
C VAL A 171 -4.97 -11.20 -18.97
N PHE A 172 -5.50 -11.94 -17.98
CA PHE A 172 -4.78 -12.23 -16.74
C PHE A 172 -3.52 -13.05 -17.01
N VAL A 173 -2.40 -12.62 -16.43
CA VAL A 173 -1.11 -13.30 -16.52
C VAL A 173 -0.79 -13.98 -15.19
N THR A 174 -0.68 -13.20 -14.12
CA THR A 174 -0.27 -13.71 -12.80
C THR A 174 -0.68 -12.74 -11.69
N ARG A 175 -0.70 -13.25 -10.46
CA ARG A 175 -0.82 -12.47 -9.22
C ARG A 175 0.40 -12.70 -8.31
N GLU A 176 1.43 -13.41 -8.79
CA GLU A 176 2.64 -13.69 -8.02
C GLU A 176 3.65 -12.54 -8.17
N PRO A 177 4.02 -11.83 -7.09
CA PRO A 177 4.93 -10.68 -7.17
C PRO A 177 6.27 -10.98 -7.84
N ASN A 178 6.84 -12.16 -7.60
CA ASN A 178 8.12 -12.57 -8.22
C ASN A 178 7.99 -12.69 -9.75
N GLU A 179 6.93 -13.34 -10.23
CA GLU A 179 6.69 -13.48 -11.68
C GLU A 179 6.46 -12.12 -12.33
N VAL A 180 5.76 -11.20 -11.66
CA VAL A 180 5.61 -9.82 -12.15
C VAL A 180 6.96 -9.13 -12.26
N LEU A 181 7.83 -9.24 -11.26
CA LEU A 181 9.17 -8.65 -11.33
C LEU A 181 10.01 -9.22 -12.46
N GLU A 182 9.92 -10.52 -12.72
CA GLU A 182 10.58 -11.16 -13.87
C GLU A 182 10.05 -10.64 -15.21
N ILE A 183 8.72 -10.56 -15.37
CA ILE A 183 8.06 -10.02 -16.58
C ILE A 183 8.48 -8.58 -16.84
N VAL A 184 8.59 -7.78 -15.78
CA VAL A 184 8.90 -6.35 -15.87
C VAL A 184 10.39 -6.07 -15.65
N GLY A 185 11.26 -7.08 -15.72
CA GLY A 185 12.73 -6.90 -15.67
C GLY A 185 13.27 -6.22 -14.41
N LEU A 186 12.58 -6.32 -13.27
CA LEU A 186 13.01 -5.76 -11.98
C LEU A 186 13.63 -6.84 -11.09
N GLY A 187 14.65 -6.49 -10.33
CA GLY A 187 15.31 -7.42 -9.42
C GLY A 187 14.50 -7.72 -8.15
N ARG A 188 14.73 -8.90 -7.55
CA ARG A 188 14.11 -9.32 -6.27
C ARG A 188 14.35 -8.36 -5.10
N LYS A 189 15.38 -7.51 -5.19
CA LYS A 189 15.64 -6.42 -4.22
C LYS A 189 14.43 -5.52 -4.01
N PHE A 190 13.58 -5.39 -5.03
CA PHE A 190 12.33 -4.64 -4.94
C PHE A 190 11.34 -5.25 -3.92
N LEU A 191 11.33 -6.59 -3.76
CA LEU A 191 10.55 -7.27 -2.71
C LEU A 191 11.27 -7.28 -1.37
N GLU A 192 12.59 -7.47 -1.38
CA GLU A 192 13.38 -7.60 -0.16
C GLU A 192 13.39 -6.31 0.67
N GLY A 193 13.19 -5.15 0.04
CA GLY A 193 13.30 -3.87 0.74
C GLY A 193 14.76 -3.44 0.93
N GLY A 194 14.97 -2.33 1.64
CA GLY A 194 16.31 -1.98 2.10
C GLY A 194 17.21 -1.29 1.06
N PHE A 195 16.64 -0.53 0.11
CA PHE A 195 17.42 0.30 -0.81
C PHE A 195 18.34 1.31 -0.11
N GLY A 196 18.14 1.58 1.19
CA GLY A 196 19.00 2.42 2.03
C GLY A 196 18.82 3.92 1.77
N VAL A 197 18.86 4.32 0.50
CA VAL A 197 18.55 5.66 -0.01
C VAL A 197 17.56 5.57 -1.17
N ASN A 198 16.81 6.65 -1.40
CA ASN A 198 15.85 6.70 -2.50
C ASN A 198 16.51 6.48 -3.87
N GLU A 199 17.75 6.97 -4.07
CA GLU A 199 18.51 6.86 -5.32
C GLU A 199 18.66 5.40 -5.75
N ASN A 200 19.04 4.49 -4.86
CA ASN A 200 19.17 3.07 -5.20
C ASN A 200 17.83 2.42 -5.62
N CYS A 201 16.72 2.85 -5.03
CA CYS A 201 15.38 2.40 -5.44
C CYS A 201 15.07 2.93 -6.84
N MET A 202 15.37 4.21 -7.09
CA MET A 202 15.15 4.85 -8.39
C MET A 202 16.09 4.29 -9.46
N ASP A 203 17.34 3.96 -9.14
CA ASP A 203 18.32 3.37 -10.06
C ASP A 203 17.88 2.00 -10.54
N GLU A 204 17.32 1.17 -9.66
CA GLU A 204 16.73 -0.12 -10.04
C GLU A 204 15.58 0.08 -11.04
N LEU A 205 14.75 1.11 -10.84
CA LEU A 205 13.65 1.47 -11.74
C LEU A 205 14.14 2.12 -13.04
N LEU A 206 15.22 2.91 -13.00
CA LEU A 206 15.83 3.55 -14.15
C LEU A 206 16.53 2.54 -15.05
N ARG A 207 17.20 1.52 -14.48
CA ARG A 207 17.77 0.39 -15.25
C ARG A 207 16.72 -0.28 -16.14
N PHE A 208 15.49 -0.41 -15.65
CA PHE A 208 14.38 -0.89 -16.45
C PHE A 208 13.99 0.08 -17.58
N GLY A 209 13.99 1.39 -17.31
CA GLY A 209 13.74 2.42 -18.32
C GLY A 209 14.83 2.52 -19.39
N GLU A 210 16.10 2.31 -19.03
CA GLU A 210 17.25 2.39 -19.94
C GLU A 210 17.38 1.15 -20.84
N CYS A 211 17.05 -0.05 -20.35
CA CYS A 211 16.98 -1.23 -21.21
C CYS A 211 16.01 -1.03 -22.39
N ARG A 212 14.94 -0.24 -22.22
CA ARG A 212 14.04 0.13 -23.32
C ARG A 212 14.63 1.10 -24.34
N LEU A 213 15.56 1.96 -23.95
CA LEU A 213 16.20 2.89 -24.89
C LEU A 213 17.28 2.17 -25.71
N ALA A 214 18.02 1.25 -25.10
CA ALA A 214 19.02 0.47 -25.81
C ALA A 214 18.39 -0.54 -26.78
N ASP A 215 17.41 -1.35 -26.34
CA ASP A 215 16.85 -2.42 -27.18
C ASP A 215 15.95 -1.88 -28.32
N CYS A 216 15.37 -0.68 -28.17
CA CYS A 216 14.64 -0.01 -29.26
C CYS A 216 15.57 0.69 -30.26
N MET A 217 16.82 1.02 -29.90
CA MET A 217 17.78 1.68 -30.81
C MET A 217 18.60 0.68 -31.63
N ASP A 218 18.71 -0.58 -31.20
CA ASP A 218 19.40 -1.65 -31.95
C ASP A 218 18.49 -2.41 -32.93
N SER A 219 17.23 -1.98 -33.08
CA SER A 219 16.23 -2.60 -33.97
C SER A 219 15.86 -1.75 -35.20
N VAL A 220 16.71 -0.79 -35.62
CA VAL A 220 16.51 0.02 -36.85
C VAL A 220 17.58 -0.27 -37.89
#